data_AF-A0AAN7RYH1-F1
#
_entry.id   AF-A0AAN7RYH1-F1
#
_cell.length_a   1.000
_cell.length_b   1.000
_cell.length_c   1.000
_cell.angle_alpha   90.00
_cell.angle_beta   90.00
_cell.angle_gamma   90.00
#
_symmetry.space_group_name_H-M   'P 1'
#
loop_
_entity.id
_entity.type
_entity.pdbx_description
1 polymer ?
#
loop_
_entity_poly.entity_id
_entity_poly.type
_entity_poly.pdbx_seq_one_letter_code
_entity_poly.pdbx_strand_id
1 'polypeptide(L)'
;MGHLAGVCRSVYDDQPNAHQRFMEKLDACIRNHDREIEKMCNFHHQGFVDAITELLKVRADAEKLKVQVTDTNRRLQDAGKEVIAQTEEIIRCRVQQRNITTVVEKLQLCLPVLEMYSKLKEQMNVKRYYSALKTMEQLENLYLPRVSQYRFCQIMIENLPKLREEIKEISMSDLKDFLESIRKHSDRIGETAMKQAQQQKTFSTTLQKQNNVNYGRNMHLGRSRILESKNEITLKRTFEEDEEQEEEVLTAQDLVDFSPVYRCLHIYSVLGDGEIFENYYRKQRRKQARLVLQPQSSMHETVEGYRRYFSQIVGFFVVEDHILHVTQGLVTRTYTDELWNMALSKIIAVLRTHSSYCSDPDLVLELKNLIVVFADTLQGYGFPVNRLFDLLFEIRDQYNETLLKKWSGLFRDIFEADNYSPIPVANEEEYKIVISKFPFQDPELDK
;
A
#
# COMPACT_ATOMS: atom_id res chain seq x y z
N MET A 1 -64.12 -23.26 -122.21
CA MET A 1 -64.18 -24.68 -122.63
C MET A 1 -65.19 -25.01 -123.75
N GLY A 2 -66.23 -24.21 -124.03
CA GLY A 2 -67.25 -24.56 -125.03
C GLY A 2 -66.99 -24.20 -126.50
N HIS A 3 -65.93 -23.46 -126.84
CA HIS A 3 -65.75 -22.90 -128.21
C HIS A 3 -64.80 -23.69 -129.13
N LEU A 4 -63.92 -24.53 -128.58
CA LEU A 4 -62.94 -25.31 -129.37
C LEU A 4 -63.51 -26.66 -129.85
N ALA A 5 -64.45 -27.26 -129.10
CA ALA A 5 -65.04 -28.56 -129.43
C ALA A 5 -65.86 -28.55 -130.75
N GLY A 6 -66.50 -27.43 -131.09
CA GLY A 6 -67.31 -27.30 -132.31
C GLY A 6 -66.49 -27.25 -133.61
N VAL A 7 -65.19 -26.98 -133.54
CA VAL A 7 -64.35 -26.76 -134.72
C VAL A 7 -63.48 -27.97 -135.07
N CYS A 8 -63.13 -28.82 -134.10
CA CYS A 8 -62.53 -30.13 -134.40
C CYS A 8 -63.43 -30.98 -135.32
N ARG A 9 -64.75 -30.79 -135.24
CA ARG A 9 -65.72 -31.49 -136.11
C ARG A 9 -65.74 -30.96 -137.54
N SER A 10 -65.44 -29.68 -137.78
CA SER A 10 -65.46 -29.07 -139.13
C SER A 10 -64.15 -29.23 -139.89
N VAL A 11 -63.06 -29.71 -139.27
CA VAL A 11 -61.79 -30.01 -139.93
C VAL A 11 -61.79 -31.42 -140.55
N TYR A 12 -62.71 -32.29 -140.12
CA TYR A 12 -62.87 -33.65 -140.67
C TYR A 12 -63.83 -33.75 -141.86
N ASP A 13 -64.67 -32.73 -142.09
CA ASP A 13 -65.49 -32.59 -143.31
C ASP A 13 -64.70 -31.71 -144.30
N ASP A 14 -64.21 -32.30 -145.39
CA ASP A 14 -63.36 -31.71 -146.46
C ASP A 14 -63.91 -30.40 -147.11
N GLN A 15 -64.05 -29.32 -146.34
CA GLN A 15 -64.39 -27.99 -146.81
C GLN A 15 -63.13 -27.14 -147.01
N PRO A 16 -62.97 -26.47 -148.17
CA PRO A 16 -61.84 -25.58 -148.38
C PRO A 16 -61.96 -24.40 -147.40
N ASN A 17 -60.89 -24.12 -146.65
CA ASN A 17 -60.72 -23.08 -145.61
C ASN A 17 -61.13 -23.43 -144.15
N ALA A 18 -61.47 -24.68 -143.83
CA ALA A 18 -61.79 -25.09 -142.44
C ALA A 18 -60.60 -24.97 -141.47
N HIS A 19 -59.39 -25.29 -141.94
CA HIS A 19 -58.17 -25.23 -141.14
C HIS A 19 -57.79 -23.79 -140.74
N GLN A 20 -58.06 -22.83 -141.63
CA GLN A 20 -57.77 -21.42 -141.41
C GLN A 20 -58.71 -20.81 -140.34
N ARG A 21 -59.99 -21.19 -140.35
CA ARG A 21 -60.97 -20.80 -139.31
C ARG A 21 -60.69 -21.41 -137.94
N PHE A 22 -60.13 -22.62 -137.89
CA PHE A 22 -59.68 -23.21 -136.62
C PHE A 22 -58.49 -22.46 -136.04
N MET A 23 -57.48 -22.18 -136.87
CA MET A 23 -56.31 -21.40 -136.46
C MET A 23 -56.72 -19.99 -135.98
N GLU A 24 -57.63 -19.32 -136.69
CA GLU A 24 -58.13 -18.00 -136.26
C GLU A 24 -58.86 -18.04 -134.90
N LYS A 25 -59.66 -19.08 -134.64
CA LYS A 25 -60.35 -19.25 -133.36
C LYS A 25 -59.43 -19.70 -132.23
N LEU A 26 -58.45 -20.55 -132.52
CA LEU A 26 -57.40 -20.94 -131.57
C LEU A 26 -56.56 -19.71 -131.20
N ASP A 27 -56.14 -18.92 -132.19
CA ASP A 27 -55.42 -17.66 -131.98
C ASP A 27 -56.26 -16.65 -131.20
N ALA A 28 -57.58 -16.58 -131.45
CA ALA A 28 -58.47 -15.74 -130.66
C ALA A 28 -58.58 -16.22 -129.20
N CYS A 29 -58.59 -17.53 -128.96
CA CYS A 29 -58.62 -18.11 -127.62
C CYS A 29 -57.30 -17.89 -126.88
N ILE A 30 -56.16 -18.08 -127.54
CA ILE A 30 -54.83 -17.80 -127.01
C ILE A 30 -54.74 -16.33 -126.64
N ARG A 31 -55.09 -15.42 -127.56
CA ARG A 31 -55.12 -13.98 -127.26
C ARG A 31 -56.04 -13.62 -126.11
N ASN A 32 -57.18 -14.30 -125.95
CA ASN A 32 -58.10 -14.01 -124.84
C ASN A 32 -57.55 -14.50 -123.49
N HIS A 33 -56.96 -15.70 -123.45
CA HIS A 33 -56.31 -16.20 -122.24
C HIS A 33 -55.05 -15.43 -121.89
N ASP A 34 -54.23 -15.02 -122.87
CA ASP A 34 -53.10 -14.13 -122.64
C ASP A 34 -53.56 -12.81 -122.02
N ARG A 35 -54.68 -12.25 -122.50
CA ARG A 35 -55.26 -11.02 -121.95
C ARG A 35 -55.83 -11.19 -120.54
N GLU A 36 -56.39 -12.36 -120.22
CA GLU A 36 -56.84 -12.68 -118.86
C GLU A 36 -55.65 -12.90 -117.90
N ILE A 37 -54.60 -13.59 -118.35
CA ILE A 37 -53.35 -13.78 -117.60
C ILE A 37 -52.69 -12.42 -117.35
N GLU A 38 -52.62 -11.56 -118.36
CA GLU A 38 -52.04 -10.22 -118.26
C GLU A 38 -52.86 -9.33 -117.30
N LYS A 39 -54.20 -9.44 -117.31
CA LYS A 39 -55.07 -8.74 -116.36
C LYS A 39 -54.89 -9.24 -114.92
N MET A 40 -54.79 -10.55 -114.73
CA MET A 40 -54.59 -11.16 -113.40
C MET A 40 -53.19 -10.87 -112.85
N CYS A 41 -52.16 -10.98 -113.70
CA CYS A 41 -50.80 -10.58 -113.38
C CYS A 41 -50.75 -9.09 -113.04
N ASN A 42 -51.33 -8.19 -113.85
CA ASN A 42 -51.34 -6.76 -113.52
C ASN A 42 -52.11 -6.44 -112.21
N PHE A 43 -53.16 -7.19 -111.89
CA PHE A 43 -53.90 -7.01 -110.64
C PHE A 43 -53.11 -7.44 -109.40
N HIS A 44 -52.35 -8.54 -109.48
CA HIS A 44 -51.60 -9.10 -108.33
C HIS A 44 -50.10 -8.75 -108.30
N HIS A 45 -49.53 -8.23 -109.39
CA HIS A 45 -48.11 -7.91 -109.49
C HIS A 45 -47.72 -6.83 -108.48
N GLN A 46 -48.52 -5.78 -108.34
CA GLN A 46 -48.23 -4.72 -107.37
C GLN A 46 -48.27 -5.25 -105.93
N GLY A 47 -49.29 -6.02 -105.55
CA GLY A 47 -49.38 -6.60 -104.21
C GLY A 47 -48.25 -7.60 -103.89
N PHE A 48 -47.79 -8.35 -104.89
CA PHE A 48 -46.61 -9.23 -104.75
C PHE A 48 -45.32 -8.44 -104.59
N VAL A 49 -45.14 -7.37 -105.38
CA VAL A 49 -43.98 -6.46 -105.27
C VAL A 49 -43.98 -5.76 -103.92
N ASP A 50 -45.13 -5.31 -103.43
CA ASP A 50 -45.27 -4.68 -102.11
C ASP A 50 -44.93 -5.67 -100.99
N ALA A 51 -45.44 -6.91 -101.07
CA ALA A 51 -45.13 -7.97 -100.11
C ALA A 51 -43.63 -8.34 -100.10
N ILE A 52 -42.97 -8.41 -101.27
CA ILE A 52 -41.52 -8.62 -101.36
C ILE A 52 -40.77 -7.43 -100.75
N THR A 53 -41.22 -6.21 -101.01
CA THR A 53 -40.58 -4.99 -100.50
C THR A 53 -40.71 -4.90 -98.97
N GLU A 54 -41.86 -5.24 -98.41
CA GLU A 54 -42.10 -5.39 -96.97
C GLU A 54 -41.19 -6.47 -96.36
N LEU A 55 -41.08 -7.64 -96.99
CA LEU A 55 -40.25 -8.73 -96.49
C LEU A 55 -38.75 -8.38 -96.52
N LEU A 56 -38.31 -7.61 -97.52
CA LEU A 56 -36.96 -7.05 -97.57
C LEU A 56 -36.71 -6.01 -96.47
N LYS A 57 -37.71 -5.16 -96.15
CA LYS A 57 -37.64 -4.24 -95.01
C LYS A 57 -37.56 -4.97 -93.68
N VAL A 58 -38.46 -5.94 -93.44
CA VAL A 58 -38.44 -6.77 -92.23
C VAL A 58 -37.12 -7.50 -92.07
N ARG A 59 -36.53 -8.01 -93.16
CA ARG A 59 -35.18 -8.61 -93.13
C ARG A 59 -34.12 -7.59 -92.71
N ALA A 60 -34.15 -6.38 -93.26
CA ALA A 60 -33.20 -5.32 -92.90
C ALA A 60 -33.36 -4.89 -91.42
N ASP A 61 -34.61 -4.75 -90.95
CA ASP A 61 -34.91 -4.40 -89.57
C ASP A 61 -34.54 -5.53 -88.59
N ALA A 62 -34.74 -6.80 -88.97
CA ALA A 62 -34.31 -7.96 -88.19
C ALA A 62 -32.77 -8.03 -88.07
N GLU A 63 -32.04 -7.75 -89.16
CA GLU A 63 -30.58 -7.69 -89.11
C GLU A 63 -30.09 -6.53 -88.23
N LYS A 64 -30.74 -5.36 -88.33
CA LYS A 64 -30.45 -4.21 -87.46
C LYS A 64 -30.72 -4.52 -85.99
N LEU A 65 -31.86 -5.15 -85.69
CA LEU A 65 -32.21 -5.58 -84.33
C LEU A 65 -31.19 -6.59 -83.80
N LYS A 66 -30.79 -7.57 -84.60
CA LYS A 66 -29.75 -8.55 -84.23
C LYS A 66 -28.41 -7.88 -83.91
N VAL A 67 -28.01 -6.86 -84.68
CA VAL A 67 -26.80 -6.08 -84.37
C VAL A 67 -26.96 -5.30 -83.07
N GLN A 68 -28.11 -4.65 -82.86
CA GLN A 68 -28.37 -3.92 -81.60
C GLN A 68 -28.42 -4.84 -80.38
N VAL A 69 -29.02 -6.02 -80.50
CA VAL A 69 -29.09 -7.01 -79.41
C VAL A 69 -27.70 -7.55 -79.09
N THR A 70 -26.87 -7.86 -80.10
CA THR A 70 -25.51 -8.35 -79.86
C THR A 70 -24.61 -7.26 -79.28
N ASP A 71 -24.72 -6.01 -79.74
CA ASP A 71 -24.00 -4.88 -79.17
C ASP A 71 -24.44 -4.58 -77.72
N THR A 72 -25.74 -4.60 -77.44
CA THR A 72 -26.27 -4.41 -76.08
C THR A 72 -25.83 -5.53 -75.15
N ASN A 73 -25.86 -6.78 -75.60
CA ASN A 73 -25.35 -7.92 -74.83
C ASN A 73 -23.85 -7.78 -74.54
N ARG A 74 -23.05 -7.33 -75.51
CA ARG A 74 -21.62 -7.09 -75.32
C ARG A 74 -21.39 -5.99 -74.28
N ARG A 75 -22.05 -4.84 -74.42
CA ARG A 75 -21.94 -3.73 -73.46
C ARG A 75 -22.38 -4.14 -72.05
N LEU A 76 -23.44 -4.94 -71.94
CA LEU A 76 -23.92 -5.46 -70.67
C LEU A 76 -22.91 -6.41 -70.03
N GLN A 77 -22.28 -7.29 -70.80
CA GLN A 77 -21.23 -8.17 -70.27
C GLN A 77 -19.98 -7.40 -69.86
N ASP A 78 -19.57 -6.39 -70.62
CA ASP A 78 -18.40 -5.59 -70.29
C ASP A 78 -18.63 -4.72 -69.04
N ALA A 79 -19.80 -4.08 -68.92
CA ALA A 79 -20.21 -3.41 -67.68
C ALA A 79 -20.36 -4.39 -66.51
N GLY A 80 -20.89 -5.58 -66.76
CA GLY A 80 -21.03 -6.65 -65.76
C GLY A 80 -19.67 -7.11 -65.21
N LYS A 81 -18.64 -7.24 -66.05
CA LYS A 81 -17.27 -7.55 -65.61
C LYS A 81 -16.70 -6.48 -64.69
N GLU A 82 -16.90 -5.21 -65.03
CA GLU A 82 -16.45 -4.09 -64.18
C GLU A 82 -17.16 -4.09 -62.83
N VAL A 83 -18.48 -4.31 -62.81
CA VAL A 83 -19.27 -4.42 -61.58
C VAL A 83 -18.80 -5.60 -60.72
N ILE A 84 -18.51 -6.76 -61.33
CA ILE A 84 -17.98 -7.93 -60.61
C ILE A 84 -16.62 -7.59 -60.00
N ALA A 85 -15.71 -6.97 -60.76
CA ALA A 85 -14.40 -6.57 -60.26
C ALA A 85 -14.48 -5.60 -59.07
N GLN A 86 -15.32 -4.58 -59.15
CA GLN A 86 -15.56 -3.66 -58.02
C GLN A 86 -16.21 -4.37 -56.83
N THR A 87 -17.12 -5.32 -57.08
CA THR A 87 -17.75 -6.09 -56.00
C THR A 87 -16.72 -6.95 -55.26
N GLU A 88 -15.80 -7.60 -55.97
CA GLU A 88 -14.69 -8.36 -55.38
C GLU A 88 -13.76 -7.47 -54.53
N GLU A 89 -13.47 -6.26 -55.02
CA GLU A 89 -12.69 -5.27 -54.27
C GLU A 89 -13.40 -4.85 -52.98
N ILE A 90 -14.70 -4.55 -53.05
CA ILE A 90 -15.52 -4.22 -51.87
C ILE A 90 -15.53 -5.38 -50.87
N ILE A 91 -15.63 -6.63 -51.33
CA ILE A 91 -15.58 -7.81 -50.46
C ILE A 91 -14.22 -7.87 -49.74
N ARG A 92 -13.11 -7.67 -50.45
CA ARG A 92 -11.77 -7.60 -49.85
C ARG A 92 -11.67 -6.50 -48.80
N CYS A 93 -12.14 -5.30 -49.11
CA CYS A 93 -12.14 -4.17 -48.17
C CYS A 93 -12.98 -4.47 -46.93
N ARG A 94 -14.15 -5.11 -47.07
CA ARG A 94 -14.98 -5.52 -45.92
C ARG A 94 -14.32 -6.56 -45.04
N VAL A 95 -13.61 -7.53 -45.62
CA VAL A 95 -12.84 -8.52 -44.84
C VAL A 95 -11.71 -7.84 -44.07
N GLN A 96 -10.98 -6.92 -44.71
CA GLN A 96 -9.96 -6.12 -44.03
C GLN A 96 -10.56 -5.28 -42.91
N GLN A 97 -11.67 -4.59 -43.16
CA GLN A 97 -12.37 -3.80 -42.14
C GLN A 97 -12.81 -4.67 -40.95
N ARG A 98 -13.34 -5.87 -41.21
CA ARG A 98 -13.70 -6.82 -40.14
C ARG A 98 -12.48 -7.26 -39.34
N ASN A 99 -11.38 -7.55 -40.01
CA ASN A 99 -10.13 -7.95 -39.35
C ASN A 99 -9.58 -6.81 -38.49
N ILE A 100 -9.56 -5.57 -39.01
CA ILE A 100 -9.15 -4.37 -38.26
C ILE A 100 -10.04 -4.17 -37.04
N THR A 101 -11.36 -4.25 -37.20
CA THR A 101 -12.32 -4.11 -36.09
C THR A 101 -12.09 -5.15 -35.01
N THR A 102 -11.90 -6.42 -35.41
CA THR A 102 -11.59 -7.51 -34.49
C THR A 102 -10.28 -7.25 -33.73
N VAL A 103 -9.23 -6.77 -34.41
CA VAL A 103 -7.95 -6.44 -33.77
C VAL A 103 -8.11 -5.28 -32.78
N VAL A 104 -8.86 -4.23 -33.13
CA VAL A 104 -9.14 -3.10 -32.25
C VAL A 104 -9.86 -3.57 -30.98
N GLU A 105 -10.89 -4.40 -31.11
CA GLU A 105 -11.62 -4.96 -29.95
C GLU A 105 -10.68 -5.79 -29.05
N LYS A 106 -9.81 -6.62 -29.63
CA LYS A 106 -8.83 -7.40 -28.84
C LYS A 106 -7.80 -6.51 -28.15
N LEU A 107 -7.28 -5.48 -28.82
CA LEU A 107 -6.35 -4.53 -28.23
C LEU A 107 -6.99 -3.72 -27.09
N GLN A 108 -8.25 -3.32 -27.24
CA GLN A 108 -9.01 -2.63 -26.20
C GLN A 108 -9.19 -3.48 -24.93
N LEU A 109 -9.29 -4.81 -25.05
CA LEU A 109 -9.32 -5.71 -23.89
C LEU A 109 -7.96 -5.82 -23.19
N CYS A 110 -6.85 -5.74 -23.94
CA CYS A 110 -5.50 -5.84 -23.41
C CYS A 110 -4.97 -4.54 -22.80
N LEU A 111 -5.46 -3.37 -23.24
CA LEU A 111 -4.97 -2.06 -22.81
C LEU A 111 -5.04 -1.86 -21.28
N PRO A 112 -6.17 -2.16 -20.59
CA PRO A 112 -6.26 -1.99 -19.14
C PRO A 112 -5.30 -2.90 -18.37
N VAL A 113 -5.03 -4.11 -18.90
CA VAL A 113 -4.06 -5.05 -18.29
C VAL A 113 -2.66 -4.45 -18.30
N LEU A 114 -2.26 -3.88 -19.45
CA LEU A 114 -0.94 -3.28 -19.63
C LEU A 114 -0.79 -2.00 -18.80
N GLU A 115 -1.81 -1.14 -18.78
CA GLU A 115 -1.83 0.07 -17.95
C GLU A 115 -1.73 -0.26 -16.46
N MET A 116 -2.51 -1.23 -15.98
CA MET A 116 -2.48 -1.66 -14.58
C MET A 116 -1.14 -2.29 -14.20
N TYR A 117 -0.54 -3.08 -15.10
CA TYR A 117 0.79 -3.65 -14.86
C TYR A 117 1.90 -2.57 -14.88
N SER A 118 1.78 -1.56 -15.74
CA SER A 118 2.67 -0.39 -15.74
C SER A 118 2.57 0.37 -14.42
N LYS A 119 1.34 0.63 -13.97
CA LYS A 119 1.06 1.27 -12.68
C LYS A 119 1.62 0.46 -11.50
N LEU A 120 1.50 -0.87 -11.54
CA LEU A 120 2.10 -1.76 -10.55
C LEU A 120 3.63 -1.58 -10.49
N LYS A 121 4.32 -1.59 -11.63
CA LYS A 121 5.77 -1.38 -11.69
C LYS A 121 6.17 0.01 -11.19
N GLU A 122 5.41 1.05 -11.52
CA GLU A 122 5.67 2.39 -11.02
C GLU A 122 5.49 2.49 -9.50
N GLN A 123 4.42 1.89 -8.95
CA GLN A 123 4.19 1.83 -7.51
C GLN A 123 5.30 1.08 -6.76
N MET A 124 5.85 0.02 -7.36
CA MET A 124 7.03 -0.70 -6.86
C MET A 124 8.26 0.23 -6.80
N ASN A 125 8.52 0.99 -7.86
CA ASN A 125 9.66 1.92 -7.93
C ASN A 125 9.53 3.07 -6.90
N VAL A 126 8.32 3.57 -6.67
CA VAL A 126 8.04 4.65 -5.69
C VAL A 126 7.95 4.11 -4.25
N LYS A 127 8.27 2.82 -4.02
CA LYS A 127 8.20 2.13 -2.71
C LYS A 127 6.80 2.14 -2.06
N ARG A 128 5.74 2.31 -2.86
CA ARG A 128 4.34 2.24 -2.40
C ARG A 128 3.84 0.80 -2.46
N TYR A 129 4.47 -0.07 -1.66
CA TYR A 129 4.26 -1.53 -1.70
C TYR A 129 2.82 -1.96 -1.43
N TYR A 130 2.11 -1.25 -0.56
CA TYR A 130 0.69 -1.55 -0.31
C TYR A 130 -0.19 -1.27 -1.53
N SER A 131 -0.04 -0.09 -2.14
CA SER A 131 -0.77 0.25 -3.36
C SER A 131 -0.43 -0.71 -4.50
N ALA A 132 0.82 -1.17 -4.56
CA ALA A 132 1.28 -2.21 -5.48
C ALA A 132 0.55 -3.54 -5.23
N LEU A 133 0.48 -4.04 -4.00
CA LEU A 133 -0.23 -5.28 -3.65
C LEU A 133 -1.71 -5.22 -4.03
N LYS A 134 -2.39 -4.11 -3.74
CA LYS A 134 -3.80 -3.92 -4.11
C LYS A 134 -4.01 -3.90 -5.64
N THR A 135 -3.13 -3.20 -6.35
CA THR A 135 -3.16 -3.14 -7.82
C THR A 135 -2.90 -4.52 -8.42
N MET A 136 -2.02 -5.30 -7.79
CA MET A 136 -1.71 -6.68 -8.18
C MET A 136 -2.88 -7.62 -7.96
N GLU A 137 -3.56 -7.54 -6.82
CA GLU A 137 -4.77 -8.32 -6.53
C GLU A 137 -5.90 -7.99 -7.51
N GLN A 138 -6.10 -6.71 -7.82
CA GLN A 138 -7.04 -6.28 -8.86
C GLN A 138 -6.68 -6.84 -10.23
N LEU A 139 -5.39 -6.83 -10.60
CA LEU A 139 -4.89 -7.37 -11.85
C LEU A 139 -5.18 -8.88 -11.96
N GLU A 140 -4.94 -9.63 -10.89
CA GLU A 140 -5.13 -11.09 -10.83
C GLU A 140 -6.60 -11.50 -10.82
N ASN A 141 -7.45 -10.81 -10.05
CA ASN A 141 -8.85 -11.22 -9.89
C ASN A 141 -9.78 -10.70 -10.98
N LEU A 142 -9.53 -9.51 -11.54
CA LEU A 142 -10.48 -8.85 -12.46
C LEU A 142 -10.05 -8.90 -13.93
N TYR A 143 -8.75 -8.73 -14.20
CA TYR A 143 -8.27 -8.46 -15.55
C TYR A 143 -7.60 -9.68 -16.20
N LEU A 144 -6.75 -10.40 -15.47
CA LEU A 144 -6.05 -11.59 -15.99
C LEU A 144 -6.95 -12.74 -16.42
N PRO A 145 -8.09 -13.05 -15.76
CA PRO A 145 -8.99 -14.13 -16.21
C PRO A 145 -9.60 -13.86 -17.59
N ARG A 146 -9.73 -12.58 -17.98
CA ARG A 146 -10.35 -12.16 -19.25
C ARG A 146 -9.39 -12.24 -20.44
N VAL A 147 -8.08 -12.29 -20.18
CA VAL A 147 -7.00 -12.13 -21.19
C VAL A 147 -5.96 -13.27 -21.09
N SER A 148 -6.27 -14.34 -20.38
CA SER A 148 -5.38 -15.49 -20.10
C SER A 148 -4.86 -16.25 -21.33
N GLN A 149 -5.50 -16.06 -22.48
CA GLN A 149 -5.13 -16.71 -23.74
C GLN A 149 -3.85 -16.15 -24.37
N TYR A 150 -3.41 -14.95 -23.95
CA TYR A 150 -2.25 -14.29 -24.54
C TYR A 150 -0.95 -14.64 -23.78
N ARG A 151 0.12 -14.90 -24.55
CA ARG A 151 1.44 -15.26 -23.99
C ARG A 151 2.02 -14.20 -23.05
N PHE A 152 1.79 -12.92 -23.31
CA PHE A 152 2.27 -11.86 -22.41
C PHE A 152 1.56 -11.89 -21.04
N CYS A 153 0.28 -12.26 -20.98
CA CYS A 153 -0.44 -12.42 -19.72
C CYS A 153 0.08 -13.61 -18.92
N GLN A 154 0.48 -14.70 -19.58
CA GLN A 154 1.11 -15.85 -18.90
C GLN A 154 2.43 -15.44 -18.22
N ILE A 155 3.27 -14.68 -18.93
CA ILE A 155 4.51 -14.14 -18.37
C ILE A 155 4.21 -13.21 -17.18
N MET A 156 3.14 -12.41 -17.24
CA MET A 156 2.73 -11.58 -16.10
C MET A 156 2.31 -12.43 -14.90
N ILE A 157 1.47 -13.45 -15.11
CA ILE A 157 1.01 -14.37 -14.06
C ILE A 157 2.20 -15.08 -13.39
N GLU A 158 3.18 -15.55 -14.16
CA GLU A 158 4.39 -16.17 -13.60
C GLU A 158 5.27 -15.20 -12.80
N ASN A 159 5.21 -13.90 -13.11
CA ASN A 159 5.98 -12.88 -12.40
C ASN A 159 5.26 -12.32 -11.17
N LEU A 160 3.93 -12.42 -11.07
CA LEU A 160 3.19 -11.88 -9.91
C LEU A 160 3.65 -12.49 -8.57
N PRO A 161 3.81 -13.82 -8.43
CA PRO A 161 4.34 -14.40 -7.20
C PRO A 161 5.75 -13.91 -6.87
N LYS A 162 6.61 -13.71 -7.88
CA LYS A 162 7.98 -13.21 -7.69
C LYS A 162 7.97 -11.78 -7.16
N LEU A 163 7.09 -10.93 -7.70
CA LEU A 163 6.90 -9.56 -7.21
C LEU A 163 6.36 -9.54 -5.77
N ARG A 164 5.46 -10.47 -5.39
CA ARG A 164 5.00 -10.61 -4.01
C ARG A 164 6.16 -10.94 -3.07
N GLU A 165 7.01 -11.88 -3.46
CA GLU A 165 8.18 -12.27 -2.67
C GLU A 165 9.20 -11.13 -2.57
N GLU A 166 9.42 -10.38 -3.66
CA GLU A 166 10.26 -9.20 -3.66
C GLU A 166 9.75 -8.13 -2.68
N ILE A 167 8.44 -7.88 -2.64
CA ILE A 167 7.83 -6.96 -1.67
C ILE A 167 8.05 -7.46 -0.23
N LYS A 168 7.91 -8.76 0.02
CA LYS A 168 8.18 -9.35 1.34
C LYS A 168 9.64 -9.15 1.75
N GLU A 169 10.58 -9.48 0.87
CA GLU A 169 12.02 -9.33 1.14
C GLU A 169 12.42 -7.89 1.42
N ILE A 170 11.93 -6.93 0.63
CA ILE A 170 12.21 -5.51 0.87
C ILE A 170 11.62 -5.05 2.21
N SER A 171 10.37 -5.43 2.49
CA SER A 171 9.72 -5.09 3.76
C SER A 171 10.44 -5.70 4.96
N MET A 172 10.99 -6.91 4.82
CA MET A 172 11.80 -7.57 5.86
C MET A 172 13.17 -6.92 6.01
N SER A 173 13.78 -6.43 4.92
CA SER A 173 15.02 -5.65 4.99
C SER A 173 14.81 -4.37 5.78
N ASP A 174 13.77 -3.61 5.45
CA ASP A 174 13.44 -2.36 6.15
C ASP A 174 13.15 -2.60 7.64
N LEU A 175 12.52 -3.74 7.98
CA LEU A 175 12.33 -4.15 9.37
C LEU A 175 13.67 -4.46 10.06
N LYS A 176 14.60 -5.14 9.41
CA LYS A 176 15.91 -5.45 9.99
C LYS A 176 16.69 -4.17 10.27
N ASP A 177 16.66 -3.22 9.35
CA ASP A 177 17.28 -1.90 9.52
C ASP A 177 16.64 -1.13 10.68
N PHE A 178 15.32 -1.21 10.81
CA PHE A 178 14.60 -0.66 11.96
C PHE A 178 15.02 -1.32 13.28
N LEU A 179 15.11 -2.65 13.33
CA LEU A 179 15.49 -3.39 14.54
C LEU A 179 16.92 -3.03 15.00
N GLU A 180 17.82 -2.74 14.05
CA GLU A 180 19.18 -2.26 14.34
C GLU A 180 19.17 -0.79 14.76
N SER A 181 18.37 0.06 14.11
CA SER A 181 18.21 1.47 14.46
C SER A 181 17.67 1.65 15.88
N ILE A 182 16.61 0.92 16.24
CA ILE A 182 16.04 0.99 17.60
C ILE A 182 17.08 0.65 18.65
N ARG A 183 17.92 -0.36 18.41
CA ARG A 183 18.95 -0.76 19.36
C ARG A 183 19.90 0.39 19.70
N LYS A 184 20.20 1.27 18.75
CA LYS A 184 21.06 2.45 18.96
C LYS A 184 20.35 3.58 19.70
N HIS A 185 19.05 3.72 19.49
CA HIS A 185 18.26 4.81 20.07
C HIS A 185 17.61 4.45 21.42
N SER A 186 17.53 3.15 21.76
CA SER A 186 16.94 2.68 23.02
C SER A 186 17.58 3.32 24.25
N ASP A 187 18.91 3.45 24.30
CA ASP A 187 19.62 4.10 25.42
C ASP A 187 19.08 5.52 25.67
N ARG A 188 18.93 6.32 24.60
CA ARG A 188 18.46 7.70 24.66
C ARG A 188 16.97 7.80 25.01
N ILE A 189 16.15 6.90 24.46
CA ILE A 189 14.71 6.82 24.79
C ILE A 189 14.54 6.55 26.28
N GLY A 190 15.27 5.57 26.81
CA GLY A 190 15.18 5.22 28.22
C GLY A 190 15.71 6.30 29.15
N GLU A 191 16.81 6.97 28.77
CA GLU A 191 17.32 8.10 29.55
C GLU A 191 16.30 9.25 29.63
N THR A 192 15.67 9.58 28.50
CA THR A 192 14.64 10.63 28.43
C THR A 192 13.41 10.24 29.26
N ALA A 193 12.95 8.99 29.16
CA ALA A 193 11.84 8.47 29.95
C ALA A 193 12.13 8.50 31.46
N MET A 194 13.34 8.12 31.88
CA MET A 194 13.76 8.16 33.29
C MET A 194 13.88 9.60 33.81
N LYS A 195 14.42 10.53 33.01
CA LYS A 195 14.47 11.96 33.36
C LYS A 195 13.07 12.54 33.53
N GLN A 196 12.15 12.22 32.61
CA GLN A 196 10.77 12.66 32.67
C GLN A 196 10.05 12.15 33.92
N ALA A 197 10.18 10.86 34.24
CA ALA A 197 9.60 10.27 35.45
C ALA A 197 10.13 10.95 36.72
N GLN A 198 11.42 11.29 36.74
CA GLN A 198 12.04 12.01 37.86
C GLN A 198 11.50 13.44 38.00
N GLN A 199 11.38 14.18 36.90
CA GLN A 199 10.83 15.56 36.86
C GLN A 199 9.35 15.62 37.30
N GLN A 200 8.53 14.67 36.84
CA GLN A 200 7.12 14.58 37.24
C GLN A 200 6.97 14.36 38.75
N LYS A 201 7.89 13.60 39.36
CA LYS A 201 7.88 13.34 40.80
C LYS A 201 8.36 14.54 41.61
N THR A 202 9.41 15.25 41.19
CA THR A 202 9.82 16.51 41.84
C THR A 202 8.73 17.56 41.74
N PHE A 203 8.09 17.71 40.58
CA PHE A 203 6.96 18.63 40.41
C PHE A 203 5.77 18.27 41.31
N SER A 204 5.35 17.00 41.33
CA SER A 204 4.26 16.50 42.18
C SER A 204 4.56 16.63 43.68
N THR A 205 5.81 16.37 44.10
CA THR A 205 6.25 16.50 45.49
C THR A 205 6.32 17.97 45.94
N THR A 206 6.74 18.88 45.06
CA THR A 206 6.77 20.33 45.35
C THR A 206 5.37 20.91 45.49
N LEU A 207 4.42 20.48 44.65
CA LEU A 207 3.00 20.84 44.77
C LEU A 207 2.37 20.33 46.08
N GLN A 208 2.71 19.10 46.50
CA GLN A 208 2.23 18.55 47.77
C GLN A 208 2.84 19.25 49.00
N LYS A 209 4.12 19.65 48.94
CA LYS A 209 4.75 20.44 50.00
C LYS A 209 4.13 21.83 50.14
N GLN A 210 3.76 22.50 49.04
CA GLN A 210 3.04 23.77 49.10
C GLN A 210 1.63 23.62 49.72
N ASN A 211 0.93 22.52 49.46
CA ASN A 211 -0.38 22.26 50.08
C ASN A 211 -0.31 21.92 51.58
N ASN A 212 0.80 21.32 52.06
CA ASN A 212 0.96 20.95 53.47
C ASN A 212 1.41 22.10 54.39
N VAL A 213 1.90 23.21 53.87
CA VAL A 213 2.24 24.41 54.68
C VAL A 213 0.98 25.20 55.07
N ASN A 214 -0.16 24.98 54.40
CA ASN A 214 -1.41 25.70 54.65
C ASN A 214 -2.35 25.07 55.71
N TYR A 215 -1.99 23.94 56.32
CA TYR A 215 -2.82 23.26 57.35
C TYR A 215 -2.14 23.16 58.72
N GLY A 216 -1.28 24.12 59.06
CA GLY A 216 -0.49 24.13 60.30
C GLY A 216 -0.78 25.28 61.26
N ARG A 217 -1.94 25.94 61.23
CA ARG A 217 -2.35 26.92 62.27
C ARG A 217 -3.87 27.00 62.37
N ASN A 218 -4.48 26.31 63.35
CA ASN A 218 -5.55 26.83 64.23
C ASN A 218 -6.35 25.73 64.96
N MET A 219 -6.04 25.55 66.25
CA MET A 219 -6.94 25.11 67.35
C MET A 219 -6.24 25.67 68.62
N HIS A 220 -6.76 26.50 69.52
CA HIS A 220 -8.11 26.85 69.96
C HIS A 220 -8.14 28.21 70.71
N LEU A 221 -9.36 28.73 70.87
CA LEU A 221 -9.93 29.53 71.99
C LEU A 221 -10.07 31.06 71.84
N GLY A 222 -11.33 31.52 71.84
CA GLY A 222 -11.69 32.90 72.25
C GLY A 222 -12.83 33.55 71.46
N ARG A 223 -14.05 33.43 71.96
CA ARG A 223 -15.31 33.93 71.42
C ARG A 223 -15.53 35.42 71.73
N SER A 224 -15.73 36.30 70.73
CA SER A 224 -16.69 37.43 70.82
C SER A 224 -16.97 38.14 69.48
N ARG A 225 -18.23 38.02 69.03
CA ARG A 225 -19.13 38.96 68.32
C ARG A 225 -18.61 40.12 67.42
N ILE A 226 -19.16 40.10 66.19
CA ILE A 226 -19.73 41.19 65.34
C ILE A 226 -18.75 42.10 64.56
N LEU A 227 -18.70 41.97 63.23
CA LEU A 227 -19.32 42.88 62.22
C LEU A 227 -18.73 42.61 60.81
N GLU A 228 -19.60 42.67 59.80
CA GLU A 228 -19.29 42.58 58.37
C GLU A 228 -18.30 43.66 57.88
N SER A 229 -17.39 43.32 56.96
CA SER A 229 -17.02 44.19 55.85
C SER A 229 -16.23 43.41 54.80
N LYS A 230 -16.75 43.43 53.56
CA LYS A 230 -16.00 43.19 52.33
C LYS A 230 -14.74 44.05 52.32
N ASN A 231 -13.63 43.51 51.84
CA ASN A 231 -12.69 44.23 50.97
C ASN A 231 -11.73 43.26 50.29
N GLU A 232 -11.72 43.36 48.96
CA GLU A 232 -10.71 42.86 48.04
C GLU A 232 -9.32 43.32 48.48
N ILE A 233 -8.38 42.38 48.59
CA ILE A 233 -6.95 42.70 48.53
C ILE A 233 -6.30 41.71 47.57
N THR A 234 -6.13 42.21 46.35
CA THR A 234 -5.22 41.73 45.32
C THR A 234 -3.81 41.60 45.90
N LEU A 235 -3.33 40.38 46.16
CA LEU A 235 -1.91 40.13 46.41
C LEU A 235 -1.25 39.68 45.10
N LYS A 236 -0.45 40.60 44.57
CA LYS A 236 0.43 40.43 43.41
C LYS A 236 1.32 39.19 43.59
N ARG A 237 1.21 38.25 42.66
CA ARG A 237 2.23 37.24 42.36
C ARG A 237 3.40 37.95 41.66
N THR A 238 4.51 38.15 42.37
CA THR A 238 5.82 38.27 41.73
C THR A 238 6.29 36.85 41.42
N PHE A 239 6.05 36.42 40.19
CA PHE A 239 6.83 35.32 39.60
C PHE A 239 8.16 35.93 39.19
N GLU A 240 9.24 35.51 39.85
CA GLU A 240 10.55 35.52 39.22
C GLU A 240 10.51 34.36 38.21
N GLU A 241 10.46 34.73 36.94
CA GLU A 241 10.58 33.83 35.81
C GLU A 241 12.03 33.32 35.78
N ASP A 242 12.31 32.22 36.49
CA ASP A 242 13.41 31.36 36.11
C ASP A 242 12.98 30.69 34.79
N GLU A 243 13.45 31.25 33.68
CA GLU A 243 13.45 30.65 32.34
C GLU A 243 14.33 29.37 32.38
N GLU A 244 13.88 28.32 33.07
CA GLU A 244 14.33 26.97 32.75
C GLU A 244 13.76 26.64 31.37
N GLN A 245 14.64 26.59 30.38
CA GLN A 245 14.34 26.07 29.04
C GLN A 245 13.44 24.84 29.18
N GLU A 246 12.18 24.95 28.74
CA GLU A 246 11.34 23.79 28.45
C GLU A 246 12.06 23.00 27.34
N GLU A 247 12.98 22.11 27.72
CA GLU A 247 13.49 21.07 26.82
C GLU A 247 12.27 20.30 26.32
N GLU A 248 11.90 20.52 25.05
CA GLU A 248 10.83 19.79 24.39
C GLU A 248 10.92 18.31 24.74
N VAL A 249 9.86 17.79 25.37
CA VAL A 249 9.80 16.42 25.87
C VAL A 249 9.73 15.47 24.66
N LEU A 250 10.91 15.06 24.18
CA LEU A 250 11.05 14.12 23.08
C LEU A 250 10.40 12.79 23.46
N THR A 251 9.32 12.42 22.79
CA THR A 251 8.67 11.12 22.98
C THR A 251 9.38 10.04 22.18
N ALA A 252 9.14 8.76 22.50
CA ALA A 252 9.70 7.65 21.73
C ALA A 252 9.32 7.70 20.22
N GLN A 253 8.19 8.34 19.88
CA GLN A 253 7.72 8.53 18.50
C GLN A 253 8.51 9.61 17.74
N ASP A 254 9.05 10.60 18.46
CA ASP A 254 9.86 11.68 17.88
C ASP A 254 11.30 11.22 17.60
N LEU A 255 11.74 10.17 18.29
CA LEU A 255 13.09 9.63 18.20
C LEU A 255 13.24 8.48 17.19
N VAL A 256 12.15 7.79 16.84
CA VAL A 256 12.19 6.58 16.01
C VAL A 256 10.99 6.51 15.05
N ASP A 257 11.28 6.24 13.77
CA ASP A 257 10.24 5.92 12.78
C ASP A 257 9.78 4.46 12.90
N PHE A 258 8.54 4.24 13.35
CA PHE A 258 7.90 2.93 13.46
C PHE A 258 7.24 2.43 12.16
N SER A 259 7.21 3.25 11.11
CA SER A 259 6.60 2.92 9.81
C SER A 259 7.07 1.58 9.23
N PRO A 260 8.35 1.16 9.35
CA PRO A 260 8.80 -0.15 8.87
C PRO A 260 8.08 -1.33 9.54
N VAL A 261 7.78 -1.25 10.84
CA VAL A 261 7.06 -2.31 11.56
C VAL A 261 5.62 -2.39 11.08
N TYR A 262 4.94 -1.25 11.01
CA TYR A 262 3.53 -1.23 10.61
C TYR A 262 3.33 -1.67 9.17
N ARG A 263 4.21 -1.22 8.27
CA ARG A 263 4.19 -1.62 6.86
C ARG A 263 4.45 -3.12 6.72
N CYS A 264 5.42 -3.67 7.44
CA CYS A 264 5.72 -5.10 7.37
C CYS A 264 4.60 -5.94 7.96
N LEU A 265 4.07 -5.56 9.14
CA LEU A 265 2.89 -6.20 9.74
C LEU A 265 1.71 -6.23 8.76
N HIS A 266 1.44 -5.10 8.12
CA HIS A 266 0.32 -4.97 7.20
C HIS A 266 0.51 -5.81 5.92
N ILE A 267 1.70 -5.77 5.31
CA ILE A 267 2.04 -6.57 4.12
C ILE A 267 1.87 -8.06 4.42
N TYR A 268 2.42 -8.55 5.53
CA TYR A 268 2.32 -9.96 5.90
C TYR A 268 0.88 -10.35 6.26
N SER A 269 0.09 -9.45 6.87
CA SER A 269 -1.33 -9.69 7.12
C SER A 269 -2.13 -9.84 5.83
N VAL A 270 -1.93 -8.95 4.85
CA VAL A 270 -2.62 -9.00 3.54
C VAL A 270 -2.23 -10.26 2.75
N LEU A 271 -1.00 -10.73 2.89
CA LEU A 271 -0.51 -11.94 2.23
C LEU A 271 -0.91 -13.24 2.94
N GLY A 272 -1.56 -13.17 4.10
CA GLY A 272 -1.97 -14.35 4.88
C GLY A 272 -0.86 -14.96 5.75
N ASP A 273 0.31 -14.34 5.81
CA ASP A 273 1.50 -14.82 6.53
C ASP A 273 1.76 -14.06 7.84
N GLY A 274 0.71 -13.45 8.43
CA GLY A 274 0.82 -12.63 9.64
C GLY A 274 1.50 -13.34 10.82
N GLU A 275 1.18 -14.62 11.03
CA GLU A 275 1.78 -15.43 12.11
C GLU A 275 3.30 -15.63 11.93
N ILE A 276 3.78 -15.73 10.69
CA ILE A 276 5.22 -15.89 10.40
C ILE A 276 5.96 -14.63 10.83
N PHE A 277 5.41 -13.46 10.46
CA PHE A 277 5.96 -12.17 10.85
C PHE A 277 5.92 -11.97 12.38
N GLU A 278 4.81 -12.27 13.03
CA GLU A 278 4.66 -12.19 14.48
C GLU A 278 5.71 -13.04 15.20
N ASN A 279 5.86 -14.30 14.79
CA ASN A 279 6.86 -15.20 15.34
C ASN A 279 8.29 -14.70 15.11
N TYR A 280 8.59 -14.18 13.92
CA TYR A 280 9.90 -13.61 13.61
C TYR A 280 10.19 -12.41 14.50
N TYR A 281 9.28 -11.44 14.55
CA TYR A 281 9.42 -10.21 15.32
C TYR A 281 9.65 -10.52 16.81
N ARG A 282 8.77 -11.31 17.43
CA ARG A 282 8.86 -11.71 18.84
C ARG A 282 10.15 -12.46 19.14
N LYS A 283 10.62 -13.31 18.22
CA LYS A 283 11.89 -14.05 18.37
C LYS A 283 13.09 -13.11 18.33
N GLN A 284 13.11 -12.11 17.45
CA GLN A 284 14.19 -11.13 17.41
C GLN A 284 14.18 -10.21 18.62
N ARG A 285 13.03 -9.69 19.02
CA ARG A 285 12.91 -8.84 20.21
C ARG A 285 13.30 -9.57 21.49
N ARG A 286 12.95 -10.86 21.64
CA ARG A 286 13.46 -11.71 22.75
C ARG A 286 14.99 -11.83 22.75
N LYS A 287 15.65 -11.92 21.60
CA LYS A 287 17.11 -11.94 21.52
C LYS A 287 17.70 -10.60 21.93
N GLN A 288 17.13 -9.50 21.45
CA GLN A 288 17.57 -8.14 21.80
C GLN A 288 17.39 -7.86 23.30
N ALA A 289 16.25 -8.26 23.89
CA ALA A 289 16.03 -8.18 25.34
C ALA A 289 17.15 -8.89 26.13
N ARG A 290 17.54 -10.10 25.71
CA ARG A 290 18.63 -10.84 26.36
C ARG A 290 19.98 -10.12 26.30
N LEU A 291 20.25 -9.38 25.22
CA LEU A 291 21.48 -8.61 25.06
C LEU A 291 21.46 -7.35 25.94
N VAL A 292 20.34 -6.63 25.97
CA VAL A 292 20.16 -5.44 26.81
C VAL A 292 20.28 -5.77 28.31
N LEU A 293 19.86 -6.97 28.71
CA LEU A 293 19.93 -7.39 30.11
C LEU A 293 21.34 -7.81 30.57
N GLN A 294 22.31 -7.94 29.66
CA GLN A 294 23.69 -8.29 30.03
C GLN A 294 24.42 -7.06 30.57
N PRO A 295 24.91 -7.09 31.82
CA PRO A 295 25.66 -5.96 32.38
C PRO A 295 26.99 -5.78 31.64
N GLN A 296 27.41 -4.52 31.46
CA GLN A 296 28.76 -4.21 30.99
C GLN A 296 29.79 -4.48 32.10
N SER A 297 31.02 -4.83 31.72
CA SER A 297 32.05 -5.31 32.65
C SER A 297 32.33 -4.34 33.81
N SER A 298 32.30 -3.03 33.57
CA SER A 298 32.57 -1.97 34.55
C SER A 298 31.29 -1.30 35.09
N MET A 299 30.11 -1.87 34.83
CA MET A 299 28.82 -1.26 35.23
C MET A 299 28.74 -0.97 36.73
N HIS A 300 29.30 -1.85 37.56
CA HIS A 300 29.20 -1.81 39.02
C HIS A 300 30.19 -0.86 39.69
N GLU A 301 31.12 -0.28 38.94
CA GLU A 301 32.16 0.61 39.47
C GLU A 301 31.69 2.07 39.56
N THR A 302 30.69 2.46 38.76
CA THR A 302 30.27 3.87 38.64
C THR A 302 28.75 4.01 38.59
N VAL A 303 28.26 5.15 39.10
CA VAL A 303 26.84 5.54 39.01
C VAL A 303 26.38 5.59 37.54
N GLU A 304 27.24 6.07 36.65
CA GLU A 304 26.94 6.17 35.22
C GLU A 304 26.78 4.80 34.56
N GLY A 305 27.55 3.80 35.00
CA GLY A 305 27.37 2.41 34.57
C GLY A 305 25.97 1.87 34.87
N TYR A 306 25.48 2.09 36.08
CA TYR A 306 24.11 1.73 36.48
C TYR A 306 23.05 2.53 35.72
N ARG A 307 23.25 3.85 35.57
CA ARG A 307 22.34 4.72 34.81
C ARG A 307 22.17 4.20 33.39
N ARG A 308 23.27 3.93 32.69
CA ARG A 308 23.25 3.41 31.31
C ARG A 308 22.55 2.05 31.23
N TYR A 309 22.83 1.15 32.17
CA TYR A 309 22.18 -0.17 32.22
C TYR A 309 20.66 -0.06 32.37
N PHE A 310 20.19 0.78 33.30
CA PHE A 310 18.76 1.00 33.48
C PHE A 310 18.12 1.69 32.28
N SER A 311 18.74 2.74 31.73
CA SER A 311 18.25 3.43 30.53
C SER A 311 18.08 2.47 29.34
N GLN A 312 19.04 1.56 29.10
CA GLN A 312 18.92 0.55 28.05
C GLN A 312 17.68 -0.34 28.20
N ILE A 313 17.43 -0.81 29.43
CA ILE A 313 16.29 -1.67 29.74
C ILE A 313 14.98 -0.89 29.59
N VAL A 314 14.89 0.31 30.17
CA VAL A 314 13.69 1.16 30.06
C VAL A 314 13.39 1.44 28.60
N GLY A 315 14.39 1.87 27.82
CA GLY A 315 14.21 2.17 26.41
C GLY A 315 13.72 0.98 25.58
N PHE A 316 14.15 -0.24 25.92
CA PHE A 316 13.62 -1.44 25.31
C PHE A 316 12.13 -1.63 25.63
N PHE A 317 11.72 -1.53 26.89
CA PHE A 317 10.33 -1.77 27.31
C PHE A 317 9.37 -0.64 26.92
N VAL A 318 9.84 0.61 26.84
CA VAL A 318 9.05 1.75 26.30
C VAL A 318 8.72 1.53 24.83
N VAL A 319 9.68 1.01 24.04
CA VAL A 319 9.45 0.64 22.64
C VAL A 319 8.42 -0.50 22.53
N GLU A 320 8.54 -1.54 23.37
CA GLU A 320 7.57 -2.65 23.36
C GLU A 320 6.17 -2.19 23.77
N ASP A 321 6.08 -1.30 24.76
CA ASP A 321 4.81 -0.73 25.21
C ASP A 321 4.16 0.14 24.12
N HIS A 322 4.95 0.93 23.40
CA HIS A 322 4.45 1.69 22.27
C HIS A 322 3.88 0.77 21.17
N ILE A 323 4.59 -0.32 20.85
CA ILE A 323 4.16 -1.28 19.83
C ILE A 323 2.92 -2.05 20.30
N LEU A 324 2.82 -2.41 21.58
CA LEU A 324 1.63 -3.03 22.18
C LEU A 324 0.37 -2.17 21.99
N HIS A 325 0.47 -0.85 22.15
CA HIS A 325 -0.67 0.05 22.03
C HIS A 325 -1.04 0.39 20.58
N VAL A 326 -0.06 0.47 19.67
CA VAL A 326 -0.32 0.84 18.27
C VAL A 326 -0.67 -0.36 17.39
N THR A 327 -0.09 -1.53 17.65
CA THR A 327 -0.30 -2.72 16.81
C THR A 327 -1.39 -3.62 17.37
N GLN A 328 -2.34 -4.01 16.51
CA GLN A 328 -3.34 -5.00 16.88
C GLN A 328 -2.75 -6.41 16.73
N GLY A 329 -2.35 -7.02 17.84
CA GLY A 329 -2.02 -8.45 17.92
C GLY A 329 -0.54 -8.82 17.76
N LEU A 330 0.31 -7.95 17.20
CA LEU A 330 1.74 -8.25 17.04
C LEU A 330 2.44 -8.48 18.40
N VAL A 331 2.15 -7.60 19.36
CA VAL A 331 2.60 -7.70 20.75
C VAL A 331 1.36 -7.76 21.62
N THR A 332 1.26 -8.78 22.48
CA THR A 332 0.14 -8.93 23.42
C THR A 332 0.59 -8.63 24.84
N ARG A 333 -0.36 -8.24 25.70
CA ARG A 333 -0.06 -7.96 27.11
C ARG A 333 0.60 -9.17 27.79
N THR A 334 0.09 -10.38 27.52
CA THR A 334 0.66 -11.64 28.03
C THR A 334 2.11 -11.83 27.60
N TYR A 335 2.43 -11.59 26.33
CA TYR A 335 3.81 -11.69 25.83
C TYR A 335 4.74 -10.68 26.52
N THR A 336 4.28 -9.44 26.67
CA THR A 336 5.04 -8.37 27.32
C THR A 336 5.27 -8.67 28.80
N ASP A 337 4.27 -9.20 29.51
CA ASP A 337 4.38 -9.60 30.91
C ASP A 337 5.34 -10.80 31.09
N GLU A 338 5.33 -11.79 30.19
CA GLU A 338 6.32 -12.89 30.19
C GLU A 338 7.75 -12.36 29.99
N LEU A 339 7.93 -11.45 29.03
CA LEU A 339 9.22 -10.85 28.71
C LEU A 339 9.74 -10.03 29.90
N TRP A 340 8.86 -9.25 30.53
CA TRP A 340 9.17 -8.47 31.73
C TRP A 340 9.52 -9.37 32.91
N ASN A 341 8.77 -10.44 33.19
CA ASN A 341 9.07 -11.35 34.30
C ASN A 341 10.45 -12.02 34.16
N MET A 342 10.83 -12.38 32.93
CA MET A 342 12.18 -12.89 32.62
C MET A 342 13.25 -11.81 32.83
N ALA A 343 13.00 -10.59 32.35
CA ALA A 343 13.90 -9.45 32.52
C ALA A 343 14.10 -9.10 33.99
N LEU A 344 13.01 -8.90 34.74
CA LEU A 344 13.00 -8.58 36.16
C LEU A 344 13.77 -9.60 36.99
N SER A 345 13.59 -10.90 36.72
CA SER A 345 14.33 -11.95 37.42
C SER A 345 15.84 -11.87 37.16
N LYS A 346 16.27 -11.52 35.95
CA LYS A 346 17.68 -11.30 35.63
C LYS A 346 18.24 -10.02 36.23
N ILE A 347 17.49 -8.92 36.18
CA ILE A 347 17.88 -7.64 36.76
C ILE A 347 18.12 -7.80 38.26
N ILE A 348 17.19 -8.44 38.97
CA ILE A 348 17.34 -8.72 40.41
C ILE A 348 18.61 -9.54 40.68
N ALA A 349 18.86 -10.59 39.88
CA ALA A 349 20.07 -11.40 40.06
C ALA A 349 21.35 -10.57 39.85
N VAL A 350 21.42 -9.79 38.77
CA VAL A 350 22.55 -8.90 38.45
C VAL A 350 22.77 -7.88 39.56
N LEU A 351 21.71 -7.21 40.02
CA LEU A 351 21.79 -6.20 41.06
C LEU A 351 22.22 -6.79 42.41
N ARG A 352 21.70 -7.96 42.82
CA ARG A 352 22.13 -8.64 44.05
C ARG A 352 23.61 -9.00 44.02
N THR A 353 24.07 -9.51 42.89
CA THR A 353 25.49 -9.85 42.72
C THR A 353 26.35 -8.60 42.81
N HIS A 354 26.05 -7.54 42.06
CA HIS A 354 26.88 -6.33 42.06
C HIS A 354 26.78 -5.51 43.35
N SER A 355 25.63 -5.48 44.03
CA SER A 355 25.49 -4.76 45.30
C SER A 355 26.33 -5.41 46.40
N SER A 356 26.47 -6.74 46.40
CA SER A 356 27.29 -7.47 47.36
C SER A 356 28.80 -7.16 47.28
N TYR A 357 29.29 -6.75 46.11
CA TYR A 357 30.68 -6.34 45.90
C TYR A 357 30.91 -4.84 46.15
N CYS A 358 29.85 -4.07 46.38
CA CYS A 358 29.95 -2.63 46.58
C CYS A 358 30.42 -2.32 48.01
N SER A 359 31.62 -1.74 48.12
CA SER A 359 32.23 -1.36 49.40
C SER A 359 32.10 0.13 49.71
N ASP A 360 31.53 0.92 48.80
CA ASP A 360 31.33 2.36 48.98
C ASP A 360 29.86 2.65 49.35
N PRO A 361 29.56 3.13 50.58
CA PRO A 361 28.21 3.49 50.97
C PRO A 361 27.55 4.53 50.06
N ASP A 362 28.32 5.48 49.53
CA ASP A 362 27.80 6.58 48.72
C ASP A 362 27.27 6.05 47.37
N LEU A 363 28.02 5.13 46.74
CA LEU A 363 27.59 4.42 45.53
C LEU A 363 26.34 3.55 45.76
N VAL A 364 26.21 2.90 46.92
CA VAL A 364 25.01 2.10 47.26
C VAL A 364 23.77 3.00 47.41
N LEU A 365 23.93 4.19 47.98
CA LEU A 365 22.84 5.15 48.11
C LEU A 365 22.37 5.68 46.74
N GLU A 366 23.31 6.00 45.86
CA GLU A 366 23.03 6.39 44.48
C GLU A 366 22.35 5.26 43.69
N LEU A 367 22.81 4.01 43.87
CA LEU A 367 22.17 2.84 43.28
C LEU A 367 20.71 2.71 43.73
N LYS A 368 20.43 2.90 45.03
CA LYS A 368 19.06 2.90 45.55
C LYS A 368 18.21 3.99 44.89
N ASN A 369 18.74 5.19 44.68
CA ASN A 369 18.00 6.27 44.01
C ASN A 369 17.72 5.91 42.54
N LEU A 370 18.69 5.34 41.82
CA LEU A 370 18.51 4.88 40.45
C LEU A 370 17.47 3.75 40.32
N ILE A 371 17.47 2.77 41.25
CA ILE A 371 16.49 1.68 41.26
C ILE A 371 15.08 2.23 41.48
N VAL A 372 14.92 3.22 42.36
CA VAL A 372 13.61 3.87 42.58
C VAL A 372 13.13 4.58 41.32
N VAL A 373 13.98 5.39 40.67
CA VAL A 373 13.61 6.06 39.41
C VAL A 373 13.27 5.03 38.32
N PHE A 374 14.06 3.96 38.20
CA PHE A 374 13.82 2.87 37.27
C PHE A 374 12.47 2.17 37.51
N ALA A 375 12.16 1.85 38.77
CA ALA A 375 10.89 1.23 39.16
C ALA A 375 9.70 2.16 38.89
N ASP A 376 9.79 3.43 39.29
CA ASP A 376 8.74 4.42 39.07
C ASP A 376 8.46 4.62 37.57
N THR A 377 9.52 4.72 36.75
CA THR A 377 9.41 4.89 35.30
C THR A 377 8.62 3.75 34.69
N LEU A 378 9.01 2.49 34.96
CA LEU A 378 8.33 1.31 34.42
C LEU A 378 6.94 1.10 35.00
N GLN A 379 6.70 1.49 36.25
CA GLN A 379 5.37 1.50 36.84
C GLN A 379 4.44 2.47 36.11
N GLY A 380 4.95 3.61 35.64
CA GLY A 380 4.21 4.57 34.81
C GLY A 380 3.71 3.97 33.48
N TYR A 381 4.46 3.01 32.90
CA TYR A 381 4.05 2.23 31.72
C TYR A 381 3.26 0.96 32.10
N GLY A 382 2.87 0.80 33.36
CA GLY A 382 2.02 -0.31 33.81
C GLY A 382 2.75 -1.64 34.00
N PHE A 383 4.08 -1.65 34.15
CA PHE A 383 4.83 -2.86 34.49
C PHE A 383 4.85 -3.11 36.01
N PRO A 384 4.72 -4.37 36.47
CA PRO A 384 4.76 -4.69 37.90
C PRO A 384 6.21 -4.64 38.44
N VAL A 385 6.45 -3.77 39.43
CA VAL A 385 7.80 -3.48 39.97
C VAL A 385 8.00 -3.89 41.44
N ASN A 386 7.02 -4.49 42.08
CA ASN A 386 7.04 -4.80 43.53
C ASN A 386 8.32 -5.55 43.98
N ARG A 387 8.80 -6.49 43.17
CA ARG A 387 10.01 -7.26 43.48
C ARG A 387 11.31 -6.43 43.51
N LEU A 388 11.32 -5.25 42.87
CA LEU A 388 12.43 -4.30 42.97
C LEU A 388 12.44 -3.59 44.32
N PHE A 389 11.27 -3.32 44.89
CA PHE A 389 11.17 -2.76 46.24
C PHE A 389 11.59 -3.78 47.31
N ASP A 390 11.27 -5.05 47.13
CA ASP A 390 11.79 -6.13 47.99
C ASP A 390 13.32 -6.17 47.97
N LEU A 391 13.93 -6.05 46.78
CA LEU A 391 15.38 -5.97 46.63
C LEU A 391 15.98 -4.72 47.31
N LEU A 392 15.29 -3.58 47.31
CA LEU A 392 15.76 -2.38 48.01
C LEU A 392 15.86 -2.59 49.53
N PHE A 393 14.99 -3.41 50.13
CA PHE A 393 15.15 -3.78 51.54
C PHE A 393 16.41 -4.60 51.79
N GLU A 394 16.75 -5.54 50.89
CA GLU A 394 17.99 -6.31 50.97
C GLU A 394 19.23 -5.40 50.81
N ILE A 395 19.19 -4.46 49.86
CA ILE A 395 20.27 -3.48 49.64
C ILE A 395 20.43 -2.55 50.85
N ARG A 396 19.36 -2.18 51.54
CA ARG A 396 19.42 -1.36 52.76
C ARG A 396 20.24 -2.05 53.85
N ASP A 397 20.04 -3.35 54.04
CA ASP A 397 20.76 -4.11 55.06
C ASP A 397 22.26 -4.17 54.71
N GLN A 398 22.60 -4.36 53.43
CA GLN A 398 23.98 -4.27 52.92
C GLN A 398 24.59 -2.86 53.11
N TYR A 399 23.83 -1.80 52.82
CA TYR A 399 24.27 -0.43 53.05
C TYR A 399 24.66 -0.20 54.51
N ASN A 400 23.83 -0.66 55.45
CA ASN A 400 24.10 -0.54 56.88
C ASN A 400 25.41 -1.26 57.27
N GLU A 401 25.63 -2.47 56.76
CA GLU A 401 26.88 -3.21 57.01
C GLU A 401 28.11 -2.49 56.46
N THR A 402 28.05 -2.00 55.22
CA THR A 402 29.16 -1.29 54.57
C THR A 402 29.45 0.04 55.27
N LEU A 403 28.41 0.76 55.69
CA LEU A 403 28.53 2.01 56.44
C LEU A 403 29.19 1.75 57.81
N LEU A 404 28.75 0.72 58.54
CA LEU A 404 29.36 0.34 59.82
C LEU A 404 30.84 -0.04 59.67
N LYS A 405 31.20 -0.77 58.61
CA LYS A 405 32.61 -1.10 58.31
C LYS A 405 33.45 0.15 58.03
N LYS A 406 32.94 1.11 57.23
CA LYS A 406 33.61 2.38 56.93
C LYS A 406 33.86 3.18 58.21
N TRP A 407 32.82 3.37 59.03
CA TRP A 407 32.95 4.08 60.30
C TRP A 407 33.84 3.35 61.31
N SER A 408 33.76 2.02 61.41
CA SER A 408 34.65 1.25 62.28
C SER A 408 36.13 1.42 61.88
N GLY A 409 36.42 1.50 60.58
CA GLY A 409 37.75 1.85 60.07
C GLY A 409 38.17 3.26 60.50
N LEU A 410 37.35 4.26 60.19
CA LEU A 410 37.63 5.65 60.56
C LEU A 410 37.83 5.84 62.07
N PHE A 411 37.00 5.21 62.90
CA PHE A 411 37.16 5.28 64.35
C PHE A 411 38.47 4.64 64.80
N ARG A 412 38.85 3.49 64.26
CA ARG A 412 40.14 2.86 64.58
C ARG A 412 41.31 3.78 64.19
N ASP A 413 41.27 4.37 62.99
CA ASP A 413 42.32 5.29 62.53
C ASP A 413 42.41 6.53 63.44
N ILE A 414 41.26 7.05 63.91
CA ILE A 414 41.21 8.14 64.90
C ILE A 414 41.84 7.69 66.23
N PHE A 415 41.49 6.50 66.74
CA PHE A 415 42.05 5.97 68.00
C PHE A 415 43.54 5.66 67.92
N GLU A 416 44.05 5.27 66.74
CA GLU A 416 45.48 5.03 66.51
C GLU A 416 46.27 6.35 66.34
N ALA A 417 45.65 7.38 65.76
CA ALA A 417 46.24 8.70 65.60
C ALA A 417 46.21 9.55 66.89
N ASP A 418 45.32 9.21 67.82
CA ASP A 418 45.21 9.92 69.10
C ASP A 418 46.43 9.64 70.00
N ASN A 419 46.96 10.70 70.60
CA ASN A 419 48.04 10.64 71.57
C ASN A 419 47.53 10.54 73.02
N TYR A 420 46.20 10.50 73.20
CA TYR A 420 45.49 10.42 74.49
C TYR A 420 45.93 11.49 75.49
N SER A 421 46.46 12.62 74.99
CA SER A 421 46.90 13.74 75.82
C SER A 421 45.76 14.74 76.04
N PRO A 422 45.76 15.48 77.17
CA PRO A 422 44.78 16.54 77.39
C PRO A 422 44.86 17.58 76.26
N ILE A 423 43.69 18.02 75.77
CA ILE A 423 43.62 19.04 74.72
C ILE A 423 44.27 20.34 75.25
N PRO A 424 45.41 20.79 74.68
CA PRO A 424 46.03 22.03 75.11
C PRO A 424 45.21 23.21 74.54
N VAL A 425 44.77 24.10 75.42
CA VAL A 425 44.00 25.29 75.05
C VAL A 425 44.86 26.51 75.37
N ALA A 426 45.28 27.26 74.35
CA ALA A 426 46.14 28.41 74.53
C ALA A 426 45.34 29.69 74.82
N ASN A 427 44.15 29.82 74.22
CA ASN A 427 43.36 31.06 74.23
C ASN A 427 41.88 30.81 74.57
N GLU A 428 41.18 31.84 75.06
CA GLU A 428 39.75 31.77 75.43
C GLU A 428 38.83 31.44 74.22
N GLU A 429 39.21 31.83 73.02
CA GLU A 429 38.46 31.53 71.78
C GLU A 429 38.52 30.03 71.46
N GLU A 430 39.69 29.40 71.61
CA GLU A 430 39.86 27.95 71.43
C GLU A 430 39.05 27.18 72.48
N TYR A 431 39.04 27.66 73.72
CA TYR A 431 38.22 27.09 74.79
C TYR A 431 36.73 27.06 74.42
N LYS A 432 36.19 28.18 73.90
CA LYS A 432 34.80 28.29 73.47
C LYS A 432 34.48 27.35 72.30
N ILE A 433 35.40 27.21 71.35
CA ILE A 433 35.23 26.29 70.21
C ILE A 433 35.20 24.83 70.70
N VAL A 434 36.09 24.44 71.61
CA VAL A 434 36.13 23.08 72.15
C VAL A 434 34.86 22.76 72.93
N ILE A 435 34.42 23.64 73.83
CA ILE A 435 33.19 23.44 74.60
C ILE A 435 31.94 23.47 73.71
N SER A 436 31.94 24.22 72.60
CA SER A 436 30.81 24.20 71.66
C SER A 436 30.66 22.87 70.92
N LYS A 437 31.76 22.15 70.69
CA LYS A 437 31.78 20.83 70.03
C LYS A 437 31.62 19.68 71.01
N PHE A 438 32.15 19.83 72.22
CA PHE A 438 32.11 18.85 73.30
C PHE A 438 31.62 19.52 74.59
N PRO A 439 30.30 19.70 74.75
CA PRO A 439 29.75 20.34 75.94
C PRO A 439 30.05 19.51 77.19
N PHE A 440 30.48 20.19 78.26
CA PHE A 440 30.80 19.53 79.54
C PHE A 440 29.56 19.00 80.29
N GLN A 441 28.40 19.57 79.98
CA GLN A 441 27.08 19.13 80.44
C GLN A 441 26.16 19.13 79.24
N ASP A 442 25.63 17.96 78.90
CA ASP A 442 24.61 17.83 77.86
C ASP A 442 23.24 17.72 78.55
N PRO A 443 22.40 18.77 78.48
CA PRO A 443 21.07 18.76 79.10
C PRO A 443 20.10 17.74 78.50
N GLU A 444 20.44 17.07 77.39
CA GLU A 444 19.67 15.98 76.80
C GLU A 444 20.09 14.58 77.31
N LEU A 445 21.34 14.40 77.78
CA LEU A 445 21.83 13.13 78.35
C LEU A 445 21.68 13.07 79.87
N ASP A 446 21.62 14.21 80.56
CA ASP A 446 21.43 14.32 82.02
C ASP A 446 19.94 14.37 82.45
N LYS A 447 19.03 13.82 81.64
CA LYS A 447 17.61 13.56 81.96
C LYS A 447 17.32 12.07 81.94
#